data_AF-A0A3M8DV65-F1
#
_entry.id   AF-A0A3M8DV65-F1
#
_cell.length_a   1.000
_cell.length_b   1.000
_cell.length_c   1.000
_cell.angle_alpha   90.00
_cell.angle_beta   90.00
_cell.angle_gamma   90.00
#
_symmetry.space_group_name_H-M   'P 1'
#
loop_
_entity.id
_entity.type
_entity.pdbx_description
1 polymer ?
#
loop_
_entity_poly.entity_id
_entity_poly.type
_entity_poly.pdbx_seq_one_letter_code
_entity_poly.pdbx_strand_id
1 'polypeptide(L)'
;MTYAKTNWQDRLFIPDTGEVLQEGTKVTAARMNNIEEGIFVMHSQFDQLQRQILRLQAYSDANNRVVGNNGTFVDTFDGMKDVNLKLDMTRTTLVSHTSTVLTVENTVGFIVGQEITIASLTAYENRVINAINGKTITLTSGLTGTYPAGAIVARSTVEIDTTNKKMKRGSYKTYDVTISVS
;
A
#
# COMPACT_ATOMS: atom_id res chain seq x y z
N MET A 1 -9.07 -8.86 17.99
CA MET A 1 -8.59 -8.02 19.10
C MET A 1 -7.13 -8.37 19.31
N THR A 2 -6.24 -7.40 19.47
CA THR A 2 -4.81 -7.69 19.69
C THR A 2 -4.62 -8.15 21.12
N TYR A 3 -4.01 -9.32 21.33
CA TYR A 3 -3.67 -9.80 22.67
C TYR A 3 -2.65 -8.85 23.32
N ALA A 4 -3.00 -8.29 24.49
CA ALA A 4 -2.12 -7.45 25.27
C ALA A 4 -1.33 -8.34 26.24
N LYS A 5 -0.02 -8.44 26.03
CA LYS A 5 0.88 -9.24 26.86
C LYS A 5 0.92 -8.70 28.29
N THR A 6 0.81 -9.58 29.28
CA THR A 6 1.02 -9.22 30.68
C THR A 6 2.48 -9.45 31.05
N ASN A 7 3.11 -8.46 31.71
CA ASN A 7 4.46 -8.62 32.23
C ASN A 7 4.41 -8.90 33.73
N TRP A 8 4.78 -10.11 34.10
CA TRP A 8 4.86 -10.57 35.47
C TRP A 8 6.16 -10.09 36.12
N GLN A 9 6.09 -9.71 37.39
CA GLN A 9 7.23 -9.31 38.21
C GLN A 9 7.27 -10.15 39.48
N ASP A 10 8.46 -10.58 39.89
CA ASP A 10 8.64 -11.46 41.05
C ASP A 10 8.45 -10.76 42.40
N ARG A 11 8.52 -9.42 42.42
CA ARG A 11 8.53 -8.62 43.65
C ARG A 11 7.72 -7.35 43.44
N LEU A 12 6.85 -7.05 44.40
CA LEU A 12 6.15 -5.77 44.49
C LEU A 12 6.91 -4.88 45.48
N PHE A 13 7.23 -3.65 45.06
CA PHE A 13 7.94 -2.66 45.88
C PHE A 13 7.05 -1.44 46.11
N ILE A 14 7.17 -0.81 47.28
CA ILE A 14 6.63 0.54 47.48
C ILE A 14 7.57 1.52 46.76
N PRO A 15 7.09 2.36 45.84
CA PRO A 15 7.94 3.24 45.05
C PRO A 15 8.71 4.28 45.88
N ASP A 16 8.20 4.64 47.07
CA ASP A 16 8.77 5.70 47.91
C ASP A 16 9.76 5.20 48.98
N THR A 17 9.71 3.91 49.35
CA THR A 17 10.55 3.34 50.43
C THR A 17 11.42 2.16 50.00
N GLY A 18 11.16 1.56 48.83
CA GLY A 18 11.93 0.42 48.31
C GLY A 18 11.75 -0.88 49.09
N GLU A 19 10.86 -0.91 50.08
CA GLU A 19 10.55 -2.11 50.85
C GLU A 19 9.76 -3.12 50.01
N VAL A 20 10.11 -4.41 50.17
CA VAL A 20 9.46 -5.52 49.47
C VAL A 20 8.15 -5.85 50.17
N LEU A 21 7.02 -5.58 49.50
CA LEU A 21 5.70 -5.81 50.06
C LEU A 21 5.30 -7.29 50.03
N GLN A 22 5.84 -8.03 49.06
CA GLN A 22 5.56 -9.44 48.84
C GLN A 22 6.75 -10.10 48.14
N GLU A 23 7.30 -11.17 48.73
CA GLU A 23 8.25 -12.05 48.05
C GLU A 23 7.54 -12.95 47.04
N GLY A 24 8.19 -13.21 45.91
CA GLY A 24 7.65 -14.01 44.81
C GLY A 24 7.25 -15.43 45.23
N THR A 25 6.33 -16.02 44.48
CA THR A 25 5.92 -17.42 44.69
C THR A 25 6.84 -18.40 43.95
N LYS A 26 6.70 -19.70 44.21
CA LYS A 26 7.48 -20.75 43.52
C LYS A 26 7.32 -20.73 41.99
N VAL A 27 6.29 -20.07 41.48
CA VAL A 27 6.12 -19.75 40.07
C VAL A 27 6.82 -18.43 39.81
N THR A 28 8.05 -18.49 39.29
CA THR A 28 8.83 -17.30 38.98
C THR A 28 8.20 -16.51 37.83
N ALA A 29 8.31 -15.19 37.89
CA ALA A 29 7.88 -14.27 36.86
C ALA A 29 8.53 -14.59 35.52
N ALA A 30 9.77 -15.09 35.52
CA ALA A 30 10.43 -15.59 34.32
C ALA A 30 9.62 -16.71 33.62
N ARG A 31 9.06 -17.66 34.38
CA ARG A 31 8.23 -18.74 33.81
C ARG A 31 6.91 -18.19 33.28
N MET A 32 6.27 -17.29 34.01
CA MET A 32 5.01 -16.67 33.56
C MET A 32 5.22 -15.81 32.31
N ASN A 33 6.29 -15.01 32.25
CA ASN A 33 6.64 -14.19 31.08
C ASN A 33 6.96 -15.04 29.85
N ASN A 34 7.55 -16.23 30.02
CA ASN A 34 7.75 -17.18 28.91
C ASN A 34 6.43 -17.76 28.40
N ILE A 35 5.48 -18.03 29.30
CA ILE A 35 4.13 -18.48 28.93
C ILE A 35 3.39 -17.35 28.19
N GLU A 36 3.44 -16.13 28.71
CA GLU A 36 2.84 -14.93 28.09
C GLU A 36 3.43 -14.66 26.70
N GLU A 37 4.74 -14.82 26.53
CA GLU A 37 5.39 -14.70 25.22
C GLU A 37 4.88 -15.78 24.27
N GLY A 38 4.76 -17.03 24.73
CA GLY A 38 4.20 -18.11 23.94
C GLY A 38 2.76 -17.83 23.48
N ILE A 39 1.92 -17.32 24.38
CA ILE A 39 0.53 -16.93 24.07
C ILE A 39 0.50 -15.78 23.07
N PHE A 40 1.31 -14.75 23.27
CA PHE A 40 1.40 -13.59 22.38
C PHE A 40 1.82 -14.02 20.96
N VAL A 41 2.86 -14.84 20.85
CA VAL A 41 3.32 -15.37 19.56
C VAL A 41 2.24 -16.22 18.90
N MET A 42 1.59 -17.12 19.64
CA MET A 42 0.50 -17.95 19.10
C MET A 42 -0.68 -17.10 18.60
N HIS A 43 -1.08 -16.06 19.33
CA HIS A 43 -2.14 -15.16 18.88
C HIS A 43 -1.76 -14.46 17.58
N SER A 44 -0.50 -14.02 17.44
CA SER A 44 -0.03 -13.39 16.20
C SER A 44 -0.06 -14.37 15.01
N GLN A 45 0.31 -15.63 15.24
CA GLN A 45 0.24 -16.69 14.22
C GLN A 45 -1.20 -17.05 13.87
N PHE A 46 -2.10 -17.10 14.87
CA PHE A 46 -3.52 -17.34 14.65
C PHE A 46 -4.17 -16.23 13.81
N ASP A 47 -3.82 -14.96 14.08
CA ASP A 47 -4.28 -13.83 13.27
C ASP A 47 -3.78 -13.93 11.81
N GLN A 48 -2.58 -14.48 11.58
CA GLN A 48 -2.07 -14.72 10.22
C GLN A 48 -2.81 -15.88 9.54
N LEU A 49 -3.04 -16.99 10.26
CA LEU A 49 -3.80 -18.14 9.75
C LEU A 49 -5.24 -17.76 9.41
N GLN A 50 -5.90 -16.96 10.26
CA GLN A 50 -7.26 -16.50 9.99
C GLN A 50 -7.33 -15.66 8.70
N ARG A 51 -6.33 -14.82 8.42
CA ARG A 51 -6.24 -14.08 7.15
C ARG A 51 -6.03 -15.01 5.96
N GLN A 52 -5.19 -16.02 6.10
CA GLN A 52 -4.97 -17.02 5.05
C GLN A 52 -6.25 -17.82 4.74
N ILE A 53 -7.00 -18.23 5.77
CA ILE A 53 -8.29 -18.91 5.63
C ILE A 53 -9.29 -18.01 4.91
N LEU A 54 -9.42 -16.75 5.34
CA LEU A 54 -10.34 -15.79 4.72
C LEU A 54 -10.01 -15.57 3.25
N ARG A 55 -8.72 -15.52 2.91
CA ARG A 55 -8.26 -15.46 1.52
C ARG A 55 -8.69 -16.69 0.74
N LEU A 56 -8.43 -17.90 1.25
CA LEU A 56 -8.82 -19.15 0.59
C LEU A 56 -10.34 -19.26 0.40
N GLN A 57 -11.13 -18.85 1.39
CA GLN A 57 -12.58 -18.78 1.28
C GLN A 57 -13.01 -17.81 0.17
N ALA A 58 -12.43 -16.60 0.13
CA ALA A 58 -12.73 -15.63 -0.91
C ALA A 58 -12.38 -16.15 -2.32
N TYR A 59 -11.26 -16.87 -2.48
CA TYR A 59 -10.94 -17.54 -3.74
C TYR A 59 -11.95 -18.66 -4.08
N SER A 60 -12.29 -19.51 -3.11
CA SER A 60 -13.23 -20.62 -3.32
C SER A 60 -14.62 -20.14 -3.73
N ASP A 61 -15.17 -19.18 -2.98
CA ASP A 61 -16.51 -18.63 -3.25
C ASP A 61 -16.56 -17.97 -4.63
N ALA A 62 -15.51 -17.25 -4.99
CA ALA A 62 -15.49 -16.49 -6.22
C ALA A 62 -15.11 -17.35 -7.45
N ASN A 63 -14.42 -18.50 -7.27
CA ASN A 63 -14.19 -19.50 -8.33
C ASN A 63 -15.44 -20.36 -8.62
N ASN A 64 -16.36 -20.49 -7.65
CA ASN A 64 -17.54 -21.36 -7.79
C ASN A 64 -18.82 -20.61 -8.22
N ARG A 65 -18.73 -19.36 -8.69
CA ARG A 65 -19.93 -18.56 -9.07
C ARG A 65 -20.57 -19.01 -10.38
N VAL A 66 -19.79 -19.48 -11.36
CA VAL A 66 -20.28 -19.98 -12.67
C VAL A 66 -19.29 -21.01 -13.22
N VAL A 67 -19.79 -22.16 -13.69
CA VAL A 67 -18.95 -23.20 -14.33
C VAL A 67 -18.26 -22.63 -15.57
N GLY A 68 -16.93 -22.70 -15.61
CA GLY A 68 -16.13 -22.28 -16.77
C GLY A 68 -15.58 -20.84 -16.74
N ASN A 69 -15.88 -20.05 -15.70
CA ASN A 69 -15.28 -18.73 -15.52
C ASN A 69 -14.15 -18.77 -14.47
N ASN A 70 -12.91 -18.92 -14.94
CA ASN A 70 -11.69 -18.91 -14.10
C ASN A 70 -11.15 -17.50 -13.82
N GLY A 71 -11.85 -16.45 -14.29
CA GLY A 71 -11.45 -15.05 -14.16
C GLY A 71 -11.94 -14.45 -12.86
N THR A 72 -11.38 -14.87 -11.74
CA THR A 72 -11.77 -14.37 -10.43
C THR A 72 -10.80 -13.28 -9.96
N PHE A 73 -11.32 -12.08 -9.74
CA PHE A 73 -10.56 -10.90 -9.31
C PHE A 73 -10.91 -10.56 -7.86
N VAL A 74 -10.06 -10.95 -6.90
CA VAL A 74 -10.26 -10.63 -5.48
C VAL A 74 -8.99 -9.98 -4.92
N ASP A 75 -9.16 -8.83 -4.27
CA ASP A 75 -8.12 -8.21 -3.44
C ASP A 75 -8.68 -8.08 -2.01
N THR A 76 -8.01 -8.69 -1.05
CA THR A 76 -8.38 -8.65 0.38
C THR A 76 -7.87 -7.38 1.08
N PHE A 77 -7.20 -6.48 0.37
CA PHE A 77 -6.58 -5.25 0.87
C PHE A 77 -5.64 -5.47 2.07
N ASP A 78 -5.05 -6.67 2.15
CA ASP A 78 -4.10 -7.06 3.19
C ASP A 78 -2.64 -6.81 2.79
N GLY A 79 -2.43 -6.26 1.58
CA GLY A 79 -1.10 -5.97 1.03
C GLY A 79 -0.45 -7.16 0.33
N MET A 80 -1.08 -8.34 0.36
CA MET A 80 -0.62 -9.45 -0.46
C MET A 80 -1.14 -9.30 -1.89
N LYS A 81 -0.22 -9.33 -2.86
CA LYS A 81 -0.58 -9.26 -4.27
C LYS A 81 -1.30 -10.55 -4.69
N ASP A 82 -2.34 -10.41 -5.52
CA ASP A 82 -2.93 -11.53 -6.23
C ASP A 82 -1.87 -12.12 -7.20
N VAL A 83 -1.93 -13.44 -7.45
CA VAL A 83 -1.01 -14.12 -8.36
C VAL A 83 -1.27 -13.71 -9.82
N ASN A 84 -2.53 -13.41 -10.14
CA ASN A 84 -3.03 -13.15 -11.49
C ASN A 84 -3.34 -11.67 -11.75
N LEU A 85 -3.58 -10.86 -10.71
CA LEU A 85 -3.70 -9.40 -10.82
C LEU A 85 -2.47 -8.69 -10.27
N LYS A 86 -1.71 -8.06 -11.16
CA LYS A 86 -0.60 -7.18 -10.78
C LYS A 86 -0.95 -5.75 -11.16
N LEU A 87 -1.05 -4.90 -10.14
CA LEU A 87 -1.16 -3.46 -10.34
C LEU A 87 0.13 -2.95 -10.99
N ASP A 88 0.00 -2.39 -12.19
CA ASP A 88 1.10 -1.70 -12.84
C ASP A 88 1.27 -0.32 -12.20
N MET A 89 2.36 -0.17 -11.44
CA MET A 89 2.70 1.05 -10.72
C MET A 89 3.57 2.00 -11.53
N THR A 90 3.83 1.70 -12.81
CA THR A 90 4.62 2.54 -13.71
C THR A 90 4.06 3.96 -13.73
N ARG A 91 4.89 4.91 -13.31
CA ARG A 91 4.56 6.33 -13.21
C ARG A 91 5.79 7.20 -13.43
N THR A 92 5.56 8.40 -13.91
CA THR A 92 6.56 9.45 -14.13
C THR A 92 5.92 10.81 -13.90
N THR A 93 6.73 11.85 -13.79
CA THR A 93 6.30 13.23 -13.63
C THR A 93 6.40 13.96 -14.96
N LEU A 94 5.41 14.81 -15.21
CA LEU A 94 5.38 15.67 -16.38
C LEU A 94 6.32 16.86 -16.17
N VAL A 95 7.22 17.09 -17.12
CA VAL A 95 8.11 18.26 -17.14
C VAL A 95 7.45 19.39 -17.92
N SER A 96 6.91 19.08 -19.10
CA SER A 96 6.19 20.01 -19.95
C SER A 96 5.36 19.24 -20.98
N HIS A 97 4.42 19.92 -21.67
CA HIS A 97 3.66 19.28 -22.72
C HIS A 97 3.20 20.26 -23.81
N THR A 98 2.90 19.72 -24.98
CA THR A 98 2.04 20.35 -26.00
C THR A 98 0.69 19.62 -26.01
N SER A 99 -0.15 19.78 -27.04
CA SER A 99 -1.41 19.02 -27.08
C SER A 99 -1.18 17.53 -27.22
N THR A 100 -0.17 17.08 -28.00
CA THR A 100 0.05 15.64 -28.28
C THR A 100 1.39 15.11 -27.79
N VAL A 101 2.30 15.96 -27.31
CA VAL A 101 3.63 15.53 -26.86
C VAL A 101 3.82 15.85 -25.40
N LEU A 102 4.13 14.83 -24.60
CA LEU A 102 4.51 14.95 -23.20
C LEU A 102 6.02 14.83 -23.08
N THR A 103 6.65 15.78 -22.41
CA THR A 103 8.04 15.63 -21.94
C THR A 103 7.98 15.21 -20.48
N VAL A 104 8.57 14.05 -20.17
CA VAL A 104 8.52 13.43 -18.84
C VAL A 104 9.92 13.23 -18.27
N GLU A 105 10.04 13.02 -16.95
CA GLU A 105 11.35 12.79 -16.33
C GLU A 105 12.03 11.50 -16.81
N ASN A 106 11.24 10.45 -16.97
CA ASN A 106 11.64 9.15 -17.52
C ASN A 106 10.46 8.46 -18.23
N THR A 107 10.77 7.51 -19.11
CA THR A 107 9.80 6.69 -19.88
C THR A 107 9.91 5.20 -19.56
N VAL A 108 10.61 4.85 -18.48
CA VAL A 108 10.85 3.45 -18.10
C VAL A 108 9.53 2.78 -17.74
N GLY A 109 9.26 1.61 -18.34
CA GLY A 109 8.03 0.84 -18.12
C GLY A 109 6.84 1.24 -18.98
N PHE A 110 6.94 2.33 -19.75
CA PHE A 110 5.91 2.71 -20.73
C PHE A 110 6.14 2.00 -22.06
N ILE A 111 5.05 1.56 -22.69
CA ILE A 111 5.07 0.85 -23.98
C ILE A 111 4.13 1.56 -24.95
N VAL A 112 4.49 1.57 -26.23
CA VAL A 112 3.65 2.09 -27.32
C VAL A 112 2.35 1.27 -27.44
N GLY A 113 1.25 1.94 -27.72
CA GLY A 113 -0.10 1.36 -27.79
C GLY A 113 -0.80 1.23 -26.44
N GLN A 114 -0.12 1.58 -25.35
CA GLN A 114 -0.69 1.45 -24.01
C GLN A 114 -1.42 2.72 -23.58
N GLU A 115 -2.54 2.55 -22.88
CA GLU A 115 -3.28 3.65 -22.28
C GLU A 115 -2.59 4.12 -21.00
N ILE A 116 -2.43 5.43 -20.87
CA ILE A 116 -1.88 6.10 -19.70
C ILE A 116 -2.85 7.16 -19.22
N THR A 117 -2.79 7.40 -17.92
CA THR A 117 -3.53 8.45 -17.25
C THR A 117 -2.61 9.63 -17.02
N ILE A 118 -3.06 10.82 -17.45
CA ILE A 118 -2.46 12.10 -17.07
C ILE A 118 -3.37 12.74 -16.03
N ALA A 119 -2.80 13.08 -14.88
CA ALA A 119 -3.57 13.55 -13.74
C ALA A 119 -2.89 14.73 -13.04
N SER A 120 -3.67 15.77 -12.78
CA SER A 120 -3.31 16.93 -11.94
C SER A 120 -4.32 17.09 -10.80
N LEU A 121 -4.21 18.18 -10.05
CA LEU A 121 -5.17 18.54 -8.99
C LEU A 121 -6.59 18.75 -9.55
N THR A 122 -6.71 19.33 -10.75
CA THR A 122 -7.98 19.81 -11.31
C THR A 122 -8.43 19.05 -12.56
N ALA A 123 -7.53 18.32 -13.22
CA ALA A 123 -7.81 17.62 -14.46
C ALA A 123 -7.33 16.16 -14.41
N TYR A 124 -8.02 15.32 -15.15
CA TYR A 124 -7.73 13.91 -15.31
C TYR A 124 -8.19 13.47 -16.69
N GLU A 125 -7.31 12.82 -17.45
CA GLU A 125 -7.71 12.18 -18.70
C GLU A 125 -6.85 10.97 -19.01
N ASN A 126 -7.38 10.08 -19.85
CA ASN A 126 -6.65 8.94 -20.37
C ASN A 126 -6.27 9.16 -21.84
N ARG A 127 -5.06 8.75 -22.20
CA ARG A 127 -4.52 8.85 -23.56
C ARG A 127 -3.73 7.60 -23.92
N VAL A 128 -3.73 7.26 -25.20
CA VAL A 128 -2.95 6.14 -25.72
C VAL A 128 -1.59 6.67 -26.21
N ILE A 129 -0.53 5.95 -25.87
CA ILE A 129 0.82 6.23 -26.36
C ILE A 129 0.93 5.81 -27.83
N ASN A 130 1.25 6.76 -28.71
CA ASN A 130 1.55 6.51 -30.12
C ASN A 130 3.04 6.27 -30.36
N ALA A 131 3.93 6.97 -29.64
CA ALA A 131 5.37 6.80 -29.77
C ALA A 131 6.09 7.19 -28.48
N ILE A 132 7.28 6.63 -28.27
CA ILE A 132 8.20 7.00 -27.18
C ILE A 132 9.55 7.30 -27.80
N ASN A 133 10.12 8.48 -27.53
CA ASN A 133 11.44 8.87 -28.01
C ASN A 133 12.24 9.50 -26.87
N GLY A 134 13.12 8.71 -26.25
CA GLY A 134 13.87 9.16 -25.07
C GLY A 134 12.92 9.56 -23.93
N LYS A 135 12.89 10.85 -23.59
CA LYS A 135 12.03 11.42 -22.54
C LYS A 135 10.69 11.98 -23.04
N THR A 136 10.36 11.77 -24.31
CA THR A 136 9.09 12.24 -24.87
C THR A 136 8.14 11.07 -25.14
N ILE A 137 6.87 11.31 -24.82
CA ILE A 137 5.75 10.41 -25.10
C ILE A 137 4.80 11.16 -26.03
N THR A 138 4.59 10.63 -27.22
CA THR A 138 3.61 11.17 -28.18
C THR A 138 2.30 10.43 -28.02
N LEU A 139 1.19 11.16 -27.93
CA LEU A 139 -0.15 10.64 -27.75
C LEU A 139 -0.88 10.52 -29.09
N THR A 140 -1.80 9.56 -29.18
CA THR A 140 -2.64 9.36 -30.38
C THR A 140 -3.64 10.50 -30.58
N SER A 141 -4.07 11.14 -29.49
CA SER A 141 -4.99 12.27 -29.51
C SER A 141 -4.51 13.39 -28.57
N GLY A 142 -4.93 14.61 -28.89
CA GLY A 142 -4.56 15.80 -28.10
C GLY A 142 -5.20 15.81 -26.71
N LEU A 143 -4.47 16.35 -25.74
CA LEU A 143 -4.98 16.69 -24.42
C LEU A 143 -6.10 17.72 -24.51
N THR A 144 -7.15 17.54 -23.70
CA THR A 144 -8.22 18.52 -23.54
C THR A 144 -8.06 19.32 -22.25
N GLY A 145 -7.42 18.74 -21.24
CA GLY A 145 -7.11 19.39 -19.98
C GLY A 145 -5.85 20.26 -20.03
N THR A 146 -5.67 21.07 -19.00
CA THR A 146 -4.42 21.78 -18.72
C THR A 146 -3.67 21.06 -17.59
N TYR A 147 -2.38 20.78 -17.81
CA TYR A 147 -1.57 20.05 -16.83
C TYR A 147 -0.32 20.88 -16.50
N PRO A 148 -0.18 21.32 -15.24
CA PRO A 148 1.05 21.99 -14.84
C PRO A 148 2.23 21.00 -14.86
N ALA A 149 3.45 21.54 -14.92
CA ALA A 149 4.64 20.77 -14.61
C ALA A 149 4.50 20.12 -13.22
N GLY A 150 4.93 18.86 -13.09
CA GLY A 150 4.72 18.03 -11.91
C GLY A 150 3.42 17.20 -11.92
N ALA A 151 2.56 17.33 -12.95
CA ALA A 151 1.45 16.41 -13.14
C ALA A 151 1.93 14.95 -13.26
N ILE A 152 1.10 14.01 -12.81
CA ILE A 152 1.45 12.58 -12.83
C ILE A 152 1.04 12.00 -14.18
N VAL A 153 1.96 11.26 -14.80
CA VAL A 153 1.68 10.38 -15.94
C VAL A 153 1.88 8.95 -15.47
N ALA A 154 0.83 8.13 -15.45
CA ALA A 154 0.90 6.79 -14.85
C ALA A 154 -0.01 5.77 -15.55
N ARG A 155 0.28 4.49 -15.35
CA ARG A 155 -0.61 3.39 -15.76
C ARG A 155 -1.79 3.16 -14.85
N SER A 156 -1.59 3.44 -13.57
CA SER A 156 -2.65 3.49 -12.59
C SER A 156 -2.31 4.56 -11.58
N THR A 157 -3.30 5.40 -11.28
CA THR A 157 -3.23 6.36 -10.18
C THR A 157 -3.81 5.78 -8.90
N VAL A 158 -4.08 4.47 -8.83
CA VAL A 158 -4.63 3.82 -7.63
C VAL A 158 -3.50 3.45 -6.67
N GLU A 159 -3.73 3.67 -5.40
CA GLU A 159 -2.92 3.20 -4.28
C GLU A 159 -3.81 2.37 -3.35
N ILE A 160 -3.33 1.19 -2.96
CA ILE A 160 -4.06 0.32 -2.03
C ILE A 160 -3.74 0.79 -0.60
N ASP A 161 -4.75 1.29 0.10
CA ASP A 161 -4.66 1.63 1.51
C ASP A 161 -4.94 0.37 2.35
N THR A 162 -3.87 -0.27 2.80
CA THR A 162 -3.96 -1.49 3.62
C THR A 162 -4.40 -1.22 5.06
N THR A 163 -4.40 0.04 5.51
CA THR A 163 -4.88 0.44 6.84
C THR A 163 -6.39 0.62 6.81
N ASN A 164 -6.91 1.42 5.88
CA ASN A 164 -8.34 1.72 5.74
C ASN A 164 -9.09 0.72 4.85
N LYS A 165 -8.41 -0.30 4.31
CA LYS A 165 -8.97 -1.36 3.47
C LYS A 165 -9.75 -0.82 2.26
N LYS A 166 -9.16 0.16 1.56
CA LYS A 166 -9.78 0.81 0.40
C LYS A 166 -8.76 1.12 -0.69
N MET A 167 -9.23 1.21 -1.92
CA MET A 167 -8.47 1.83 -3.00
C MET A 167 -8.61 3.35 -2.90
N LYS A 168 -7.49 4.07 -2.88
CA LYS A 168 -7.45 5.54 -2.90
C LYS A 168 -6.69 6.01 -4.14
N ARG A 169 -6.87 7.28 -4.49
CA ARG A 169 -5.99 7.93 -5.46
C ARG A 169 -4.60 8.08 -4.83
N GLY A 170 -3.57 7.74 -5.59
CA GLY A 170 -2.17 7.90 -5.22
C GLY A 170 -1.85 9.37 -4.93
N SER A 171 -1.02 9.58 -3.92
CA SER A 171 -0.69 10.91 -3.42
C SER A 171 0.08 11.74 -4.47
N TYR A 172 -0.30 13.01 -4.64
CA TYR A 172 0.52 14.02 -5.32
C TYR A 172 1.54 14.55 -4.32
N LYS A 173 2.81 14.68 -4.71
CA LYS A 173 3.81 15.37 -3.87
C LYS A 173 3.75 16.86 -4.18
N THR A 174 3.37 17.67 -3.22
CA THR A 174 3.55 19.13 -3.23
C THR A 174 4.82 19.47 -2.44
N TYR A 175 5.72 20.25 -3.03
CA TYR A 175 6.90 20.77 -2.36
C TYR A 175 6.71 22.27 -2.12
N ASP A 176 6.84 22.71 -0.88
CA ASP A 176 6.98 24.12 -0.56
C ASP A 176 8.46 24.49 -0.64
N VAL A 177 8.85 25.29 -1.63
CA VAL A 177 10.23 25.77 -1.80
C VAL A 177 10.34 27.15 -1.20
N THR A 178 11.09 27.28 -0.10
CA THR A 178 11.47 28.57 0.47
C THR A 178 12.88 28.91 0.00
N ILE A 179 13.02 30.00 -0.76
CA ILE A 179 14.33 30.55 -1.13
C ILE A 179 14.63 31.68 -0.15
N SER A 180 15.60 31.47 0.74
CA SER A 180 16.20 32.54 1.52
C SER A 180 17.38 33.12 0.75
N VAL A 181 17.32 34.41 0.46
CA VAL A 181 18.45 35.16 -0.08
C VAL A 181 19.32 35.55 1.11
N SER A 182 20.58 35.11 1.11
CA SER A 182 21.61 35.56 2.05
C SER A 182 22.14 36.94 1.67
#